data_AF-A0A3D3CIW8-F1
#
_entry.id   AF-A0A3D3CIW8-F1
#
_cell.length_a   1.000
_cell.length_b   1.000
_cell.length_c   1.000
_cell.angle_alpha   90.00
_cell.angle_beta   90.00
_cell.angle_gamma   90.00
#
_symmetry.space_group_name_H-M   'P 1'
#
loop_
_entity.id
_entity.type
_entity.pdbx_description
1 polymer ?
#
loop_
_entity_poly.entity_id
_entity_poly.type
_entity_poly.pdbx_seq_one_letter_code
_entity_poly.pdbx_strand_id
1 'polypeptide(L)'
;VTAWSLEKGWDNHVRIFDGGLFAQLAAIEKIPVTMGNLGIDVAWTETGRTGHLKWTTEGLAELLPGGALDTLRPVSWNDRFFVTDPLIAAFGVNLPGYAVRRITPSDMEDLTDVVGVGQSAMQDFLPGPVMASLGGKSKFLLFSLPGLLVQFPDRGAIGKAVVEAFWKNDWSSFVPKIDPLDGFTAGGTTTIPFSILGAASEDMVALGLMDRDVLRQDRRGTLSAYLPALKADDSALLWFYLDGLRLGQAMESLANAGRSVEKMGQTIGVNVDGFAETGTRLRRMGSLSLVMPTIGSGELRWTLPETAK
;
A
#
# COMPACT_ATOMS: atom_id res chain seq x y z
N VAL A 1 -5.63 42.06 -2.02
CA VAL A 1 -5.55 40.92 -1.09
C VAL A 1 -6.34 39.79 -1.72
N THR A 2 -5.66 38.81 -2.32
CA THR A 2 -6.31 37.65 -2.93
C THR A 2 -6.89 36.81 -1.80
N ALA A 3 -8.21 36.72 -1.71
CA ALA A 3 -8.86 35.83 -0.76
C ALA A 3 -8.49 34.38 -1.14
N TRP A 4 -7.95 33.63 -0.19
CA TRP A 4 -7.64 32.21 -0.36
C TRP A 4 -8.87 31.45 -0.87
N SER A 5 -8.69 30.51 -1.80
CA SER A 5 -9.79 29.69 -2.33
C SER A 5 -10.00 28.42 -1.50
N LEU A 6 -8.92 27.82 -1.00
CA LEU A 6 -8.90 26.59 -0.23
C LEU A 6 -9.07 26.88 1.28
N GLU A 7 -10.08 26.28 1.90
CA GLU A 7 -10.37 26.35 3.36
C GLU A 7 -10.09 27.73 3.99
N LYS A 8 -10.85 28.75 3.56
CA LYS A 8 -10.69 30.16 3.97
C LYS A 8 -10.65 30.39 5.47
N GLY A 9 -11.27 29.51 6.26
CA GLY A 9 -11.36 29.61 7.71
C GLY A 9 -10.18 28.99 8.45
N TRP A 10 -9.21 28.41 7.76
CA TRP A 10 -8.00 27.87 8.41
C TRP A 10 -6.94 28.97 8.56
N ASP A 11 -6.11 28.83 9.60
CA ASP A 11 -5.15 29.89 9.94
C ASP A 11 -3.91 29.89 9.04
N ASN A 12 -3.65 28.78 8.33
CA ASN A 12 -2.41 28.60 7.58
C ASN A 12 -2.66 28.26 6.11
N HIS A 13 -2.00 29.02 5.23
CA HIS A 13 -2.06 28.86 3.78
C HIS A 13 -0.69 29.10 3.14
N VAL A 14 -0.38 28.31 2.12
CA VAL A 14 0.80 28.49 1.28
C VAL A 14 0.40 28.22 -0.17
N ARG A 15 0.89 29.07 -1.09
CA ARG A 15 0.80 28.88 -2.53
C ARG A 15 2.21 28.85 -3.10
N ILE A 16 2.55 27.78 -3.80
CA ILE A 16 3.85 27.56 -4.44
C ILE A 16 3.61 27.47 -5.94
N PHE A 17 4.44 28.15 -6.73
CA PHE A 17 4.53 27.98 -8.17
C PHE A 17 5.95 27.59 -8.53
N ASP A 18 6.11 26.54 -9.33
CA ASP A 18 7.43 26.02 -9.70
C ASP A 18 8.07 26.74 -10.90
N GLY A 19 7.30 27.56 -11.64
CA GLY A 19 7.75 28.21 -12.87
C GLY A 19 8.19 27.24 -13.98
N GLY A 20 7.72 25.99 -13.93
CA GLY A 20 8.09 24.91 -14.84
C GLY A 20 9.38 24.16 -14.49
N LEU A 21 9.95 24.42 -13.30
CA LEU A 21 11.13 23.70 -12.81
C LEU A 21 10.87 22.19 -12.67
N PHE A 22 9.68 21.78 -12.23
CA PHE A 22 9.35 20.37 -12.07
C PHE A 22 9.37 19.65 -13.43
N ALA A 23 8.75 20.25 -14.45
CA ALA A 23 8.70 19.66 -15.79
C ALA A 23 10.11 19.54 -16.39
N GLN A 24 10.98 20.53 -16.18
CA GLN A 24 12.37 20.49 -16.62
C GLN A 24 13.16 19.37 -15.93
N LEU A 25 13.04 19.25 -14.61
CA LEU A 25 13.71 18.18 -13.85
C LEU A 25 13.22 16.80 -14.26
N ALA A 26 11.91 16.61 -14.42
CA ALA A 26 11.32 15.37 -14.88
C ALA A 26 11.82 14.99 -16.29
N ALA A 27 11.95 15.95 -17.20
CA ALA A 27 12.50 15.71 -18.53
C ALA A 27 13.97 15.28 -18.51
N ILE A 28 14.80 15.84 -17.61
CA ILE A 28 16.20 15.42 -17.39
C ILE A 28 16.25 13.95 -16.94
N GLU A 29 15.36 13.57 -16.03
CA GLU A 29 15.22 12.19 -15.54
C GLU A 29 14.49 11.26 -16.53
N LYS A 30 14.22 11.73 -17.76
CA LYS A 30 13.52 10.98 -18.81
C LYS A 30 12.12 10.52 -18.40
N ILE A 31 11.51 11.19 -17.41
CA ILE A 31 10.13 10.97 -17.03
C ILE A 31 9.27 11.63 -18.11
N PRO A 32 8.33 10.89 -18.74
CA PRO A 32 7.51 11.42 -19.80
C PRO A 32 6.50 12.43 -19.24
N VAL A 33 6.81 13.71 -19.40
CA VAL A 33 5.96 14.85 -19.02
C VAL A 33 5.83 15.85 -20.16
N THR A 34 4.73 16.58 -20.19
CA THR A 34 4.60 17.78 -21.03
C THR A 34 5.24 18.96 -20.30
N MET A 35 5.88 19.86 -21.04
CA MET A 35 6.39 21.11 -20.43
C MET A 35 5.23 22.00 -20.01
N GLY A 36 5.27 22.49 -18.78
CA GLY A 36 4.22 23.33 -18.21
C GLY A 36 4.58 23.79 -16.80
N ASN A 37 3.73 24.62 -16.21
CA ASN A 37 3.90 25.10 -14.83
C ASN A 37 3.04 24.26 -13.87
N LEU A 38 3.52 24.12 -12.65
CA LEU A 38 2.81 23.51 -11.53
C LEU A 38 2.59 24.56 -10.44
N GLY A 39 1.32 24.79 -10.13
CA GLY A 39 0.89 25.51 -8.94
C GLY A 39 0.41 24.52 -7.87
N ILE A 40 0.75 24.76 -6.61
CA ILE A 40 0.23 24.00 -5.47
C ILE A 40 -0.28 24.99 -4.43
N ASP A 41 -1.56 24.85 -4.11
CA ASP A 41 -2.21 25.49 -2.98
C ASP A 41 -2.33 24.52 -1.83
N VAL A 42 -1.90 24.94 -0.65
CA VAL A 42 -1.95 24.16 0.57
C VAL A 42 -2.62 25.00 1.67
N ALA A 43 -3.54 24.39 2.39
CA ALA A 43 -4.11 24.94 3.61
C ALA A 43 -3.96 23.91 4.72
N TRP A 44 -3.66 24.33 5.95
CA TRP A 44 -3.68 23.42 7.09
C TRP A 44 -4.17 24.07 8.39
N THR A 45 -4.69 23.22 9.27
CA THR A 45 -5.08 23.55 10.63
C THR A 45 -4.59 22.48 11.59
N GLU A 46 -4.33 22.87 12.83
CA GLU A 46 -3.89 22.00 13.89
C GLU A 46 -4.77 22.24 15.12
N THR A 47 -5.19 21.16 15.79
CA THR A 47 -5.97 21.24 17.02
C THR A 47 -5.38 20.28 18.05
N GLY A 48 -4.57 20.84 18.95
CA GLY A 48 -3.86 20.07 19.96
C GLY A 48 -2.82 19.14 19.32
N ARG A 49 -3.16 17.86 19.14
CA ARG A 49 -2.25 16.83 18.61
C ARG A 49 -2.67 16.29 17.25
N THR A 50 -3.80 16.74 16.73
CA THR A 50 -4.25 16.40 15.39
C THR A 50 -3.98 17.55 14.46
N GLY A 51 -3.65 17.23 13.22
CA GLY A 51 -3.56 18.22 12.17
C GLY A 51 -4.17 17.70 10.87
N HIS A 52 -4.59 18.66 10.06
CA HIS A 52 -5.32 18.43 8.84
C HIS A 52 -4.80 19.40 7.79
N LEU A 53 -4.33 18.86 6.67
CA LEU A 53 -3.86 19.59 5.51
C LEU A 53 -4.69 19.17 4.29
N LYS A 54 -5.09 20.15 3.50
CA LYS A 54 -5.66 19.94 2.17
C LYS A 54 -4.80 20.62 1.14
N TRP A 55 -4.79 20.07 -0.06
CA TRP A 55 -4.12 20.71 -1.18
C TRP A 55 -4.94 20.62 -2.46
N THR A 56 -4.69 21.57 -3.35
CA THR A 56 -5.10 21.54 -4.75
C THR A 56 -3.93 21.92 -5.63
N THR A 57 -3.85 21.35 -6.83
CA THR A 57 -2.81 21.67 -7.80
C THR A 57 -3.40 22.28 -9.07
N GLU A 58 -2.66 23.19 -9.68
CA GLU A 58 -2.92 23.76 -10.99
C GLU A 58 -1.83 23.28 -11.97
N GLY A 59 -2.19 22.94 -13.21
CA GLY A 59 -1.25 22.50 -14.25
C GLY A 59 -0.76 21.05 -14.16
N LEU A 60 -0.91 20.35 -13.02
CA LEU A 60 -0.45 18.94 -12.88
C LEU A 60 -1.06 17.99 -13.93
N ALA A 61 -2.33 18.18 -14.27
CA ALA A 61 -2.99 17.38 -15.30
C ALA A 61 -2.38 17.59 -16.70
N GLU A 62 -1.95 18.82 -16.99
CA GLU A 62 -1.34 19.20 -18.28
C GLU A 62 0.07 18.64 -18.43
N LEU A 63 0.77 18.44 -17.31
CA LEU A 63 2.10 17.80 -17.28
C LEU A 63 2.04 16.31 -17.62
N LEU A 64 0.89 15.66 -17.47
CA LEU A 64 0.77 14.25 -17.77
C LEU A 64 0.77 14.00 -19.28
N PRO A 65 1.42 12.92 -19.76
CA PRO A 65 1.43 12.59 -21.17
C PRO A 65 0.02 12.25 -21.66
N GLY A 66 -0.26 12.53 -22.93
CA GLY A 66 -1.59 12.32 -23.52
C GLY A 66 -2.16 10.92 -23.27
N GLY A 67 -3.41 10.86 -22.83
CA GLY A 67 -4.12 9.61 -22.48
C GLY A 67 -3.85 9.06 -21.07
N ALA A 68 -2.87 9.59 -20.32
CA ALA A 68 -2.63 9.16 -18.94
C ALA A 68 -3.80 9.52 -18.02
N LEU A 69 -4.35 10.73 -18.18
CA LEU A 69 -5.52 11.20 -17.41
C LEU A 69 -6.74 10.27 -17.56
N ASP A 70 -7.01 9.78 -18.77
CA ASP A 70 -8.20 8.96 -19.06
C ASP A 70 -8.22 7.61 -18.33
N THR A 71 -7.05 7.19 -17.86
CA THR A 71 -6.84 5.93 -17.15
C THR A 71 -6.72 6.11 -15.63
N LEU A 72 -6.50 7.34 -15.15
CA LEU A 72 -6.49 7.66 -13.73
C LEU A 72 -7.93 7.82 -13.24
N ARG A 73 -8.54 6.70 -12.84
CA ARG A 73 -9.95 6.66 -12.41
C ARG A 73 -10.06 6.42 -10.92
N PRO A 74 -10.72 7.30 -10.16
CA PRO A 74 -11.02 7.03 -8.77
C PRO A 74 -11.92 5.80 -8.65
N VAL A 75 -11.72 5.00 -7.61
CA VAL A 75 -12.56 3.82 -7.32
C VAL A 75 -13.07 3.89 -5.89
N SER A 76 -14.24 3.29 -5.65
CA SER A 76 -14.71 3.05 -4.28
C SER A 76 -13.86 1.96 -3.64
N TRP A 77 -13.36 2.23 -2.45
CA TRP A 77 -12.45 1.34 -1.71
C TRP A 77 -13.16 0.54 -0.62
N ASN A 78 -14.31 1.00 -0.15
CA ASN A 78 -15.04 0.35 0.93
C ASN A 78 -15.58 -1.02 0.48
N ASP A 79 -15.61 -1.97 1.42
CA ASP A 79 -16.15 -3.34 1.28
C ASP A 79 -15.52 -4.24 0.19
N ARG A 80 -14.58 -3.71 -0.60
CA ARG A 80 -13.83 -4.47 -1.60
C ARG A 80 -12.65 -5.25 -1.04
N PHE A 81 -12.14 -4.89 0.13
CA PHE A 81 -10.89 -5.41 0.67
C PHE A 81 -11.05 -5.93 2.10
N PHE A 82 -10.23 -6.91 2.45
CA PHE A 82 -10.02 -7.35 3.83
C PHE A 82 -9.06 -6.38 4.53
N VAL A 83 -9.55 -5.68 5.55
CA VAL A 83 -8.70 -4.83 6.40
C VAL A 83 -8.10 -5.68 7.51
N THR A 84 -6.77 -5.67 7.62
CA THR A 84 -6.07 -6.44 8.66
C THR A 84 -6.25 -5.79 10.04
N ASP A 85 -6.30 -6.62 11.09
CA ASP A 85 -6.38 -6.15 12.48
C ASP A 85 -5.29 -6.84 13.32
N PRO A 86 -4.34 -6.09 13.92
CA PRO A 86 -4.18 -4.63 13.81
C PRO A 86 -3.67 -4.20 12.42
N LEU A 87 -4.20 -3.10 11.89
CA LEU A 87 -3.59 -2.43 10.73
C LEU A 87 -2.39 -1.59 11.19
N ILE A 88 -1.25 -1.76 10.53
CA ILE A 88 -0.01 -1.02 10.84
C ILE A 88 0.28 0.00 9.76
N ALA A 89 0.29 -0.44 8.50
CA ALA A 89 0.42 0.42 7.34
C ALA A 89 -0.35 -0.19 6.18
N ALA A 90 -0.92 0.64 5.33
CA ALA A 90 -1.51 0.18 4.08
C ALA A 90 -1.53 1.28 3.04
N PHE A 91 -1.55 0.88 1.78
CA PHE A 91 -1.85 1.76 0.68
C PHE A 91 -2.80 1.09 -0.29
N GLY A 92 -3.66 1.90 -0.90
CA GLY A 92 -4.48 1.50 -2.02
C GLY A 92 -4.19 2.41 -3.21
N VAL A 93 -4.08 1.83 -4.39
CA VAL A 93 -3.93 2.57 -5.65
C VAL A 93 -4.70 1.86 -6.76
N ASN A 94 -5.40 2.62 -7.59
CA ASN A 94 -5.94 2.09 -8.84
C ASN A 94 -4.86 2.15 -9.91
N LEU A 95 -4.18 1.03 -10.19
CA LEU A 95 -3.07 0.98 -11.13
C LEU A 95 -3.58 1.11 -12.57
N PRO A 96 -3.21 2.19 -13.29
CA PRO A 96 -3.62 2.32 -14.67
C PRO A 96 -2.77 1.41 -15.56
N GLY A 97 -3.38 0.84 -16.61
CA GLY A 97 -2.68 -0.10 -17.50
C GLY A 97 -1.44 0.49 -18.18
N TYR A 98 -1.40 1.80 -18.44
CA TYR A 98 -0.19 2.43 -18.99
C TYR A 98 0.99 2.44 -18.00
N ALA A 99 0.73 2.53 -16.69
CA ALA A 99 1.78 2.50 -15.67
C ALA A 99 2.36 1.08 -15.57
N VAL A 100 1.51 0.05 -15.65
CA VAL A 100 1.95 -1.35 -15.68
C VAL A 100 2.86 -1.62 -16.88
N ARG A 101 2.54 -1.06 -18.06
CA ARG A 101 3.39 -1.18 -19.26
C ARG A 101 4.74 -0.46 -19.17
N ARG A 102 4.94 0.39 -18.17
CA ARG A 102 6.19 1.12 -17.91
C ARG A 102 7.06 0.48 -16.83
N ILE A 103 6.57 -0.59 -16.17
CA ILE A 103 7.40 -1.41 -15.30
C ILE A 103 8.57 -1.93 -16.12
N THR A 104 9.79 -1.79 -15.59
CA THR A 104 10.98 -2.20 -16.33
C THR A 104 10.96 -3.71 -16.57
N PRO A 105 11.60 -4.23 -17.63
CA PRO A 105 11.65 -5.67 -17.86
C PRO A 105 12.24 -6.46 -16.68
N SER A 106 13.24 -5.90 -15.98
CA SER A 106 13.83 -6.51 -14.79
C SER A 106 12.85 -6.55 -13.61
N ASP A 107 12.15 -5.44 -13.32
CA ASP A 107 11.17 -5.42 -12.24
C ASP A 107 9.98 -6.34 -12.54
N MET A 108 9.62 -6.49 -13.82
CA MET A 108 8.60 -7.42 -14.26
C MET A 108 9.07 -8.87 -14.13
N GLU A 109 10.34 -9.16 -14.42
CA GLU A 109 10.95 -10.49 -14.26
C GLU A 109 10.88 -10.95 -12.80
N ASP A 110 11.26 -10.08 -11.86
CA ASP A 110 11.17 -10.35 -10.42
C ASP A 110 9.73 -10.70 -9.99
N LEU A 111 8.73 -9.97 -10.51
CA LEU A 111 7.31 -10.26 -10.23
C LEU A 111 6.86 -11.59 -10.84
N THR A 112 7.30 -11.88 -12.07
CA THR A 112 6.97 -13.14 -12.75
C THR A 112 7.60 -14.35 -12.08
N ASP A 113 8.81 -14.20 -11.54
CA ASP A 113 9.54 -15.27 -10.85
C ASP A 113 8.88 -15.63 -9.52
N VAL A 114 8.39 -14.64 -8.77
CA VAL A 114 7.67 -14.88 -7.52
C VAL A 114 6.37 -15.66 -7.76
N VAL A 115 5.64 -15.30 -8.82
CA VAL A 115 4.28 -15.81 -9.06
C VAL A 115 4.26 -17.01 -10.02
N GLY A 116 5.31 -17.21 -10.82
CA GLY A 116 5.41 -18.31 -11.79
C GLY A 116 4.56 -18.13 -13.05
N VAL A 117 4.23 -16.89 -13.44
CA VAL A 117 3.48 -16.60 -14.68
C VAL A 117 4.31 -15.78 -15.66
N GLY A 118 4.04 -15.91 -16.96
CA GLY A 118 4.75 -15.10 -17.97
C GLY A 118 4.37 -13.61 -17.92
N GLN A 119 5.24 -12.76 -18.49
CA GLN A 119 5.08 -11.29 -18.48
C GLN A 119 3.73 -10.82 -19.04
N SER A 120 3.21 -11.44 -20.10
CA SER A 120 1.90 -11.07 -20.68
C SER A 120 0.75 -11.28 -19.68
N ALA A 121 0.74 -12.42 -18.99
CA ALA A 121 -0.27 -12.71 -17.97
C ALA A 121 -0.17 -11.75 -16.78
N MET A 122 1.05 -11.36 -16.39
CA MET A 122 1.28 -10.38 -15.34
C MET A 122 0.80 -8.98 -15.74
N GLN A 123 1.04 -8.56 -16.99
CA GLN A 123 0.55 -7.28 -17.51
C GLN A 123 -0.97 -7.19 -17.59
N ASP A 124 -1.65 -8.32 -17.79
CA ASP A 124 -3.12 -8.39 -17.75
C ASP A 124 -3.65 -8.47 -16.31
N PHE A 125 -2.87 -9.06 -15.40
CA PHE A 125 -3.24 -9.22 -13.99
C PHE A 125 -3.09 -7.95 -13.17
N LEU A 126 -2.03 -7.17 -13.35
CA LEU A 126 -1.72 -6.03 -12.47
C LEU A 126 -2.73 -4.85 -12.55
N PRO A 127 -3.23 -4.41 -13.73
CA PRO A 127 -4.08 -3.23 -13.84
C PRO A 127 -5.35 -3.31 -12.98
N GLY A 128 -5.78 -2.15 -12.48
CA GLY A 128 -6.96 -2.02 -11.63
C GLY A 128 -6.63 -1.75 -10.15
N PRO A 129 -7.63 -1.78 -9.26
CA PRO A 129 -7.42 -1.55 -7.84
C PRO A 129 -6.47 -2.60 -7.25
N VAL A 130 -5.54 -2.16 -6.41
CA VAL A 130 -4.70 -3.01 -5.57
C VAL A 130 -4.59 -2.38 -4.19
N MET A 131 -4.60 -3.22 -3.16
CA MET A 131 -4.30 -2.81 -1.79
C MET A 131 -3.19 -3.69 -1.23
N ALA A 132 -2.14 -3.07 -0.71
CA ALA A 132 -1.13 -3.76 0.08
C ALA A 132 -1.21 -3.28 1.53
N SER A 133 -1.07 -4.21 2.46
CA SER A 133 -1.19 -3.95 3.89
C SER A 133 -0.14 -4.71 4.68
N LEU A 134 0.38 -4.04 5.70
CA LEU A 134 1.18 -4.58 6.78
C LEU A 134 0.29 -4.56 8.03
N GLY A 135 0.14 -5.71 8.67
CA GLY A 135 -0.70 -5.85 9.85
C GLY A 135 -1.08 -7.29 10.14
N GLY A 136 -2.11 -7.49 10.97
CA GLY A 136 -2.52 -8.83 11.36
C GLY A 136 -1.37 -9.62 11.98
N LYS A 137 -1.32 -10.93 11.67
CA LYS A 137 -0.28 -11.84 12.16
C LYS A 137 0.15 -12.80 11.05
N SER A 138 1.43 -13.12 11.04
CA SER A 138 2.05 -14.19 10.26
C SER A 138 2.94 -15.02 11.17
N LYS A 139 3.19 -16.28 10.79
CA LYS A 139 4.14 -17.17 11.47
C LYS A 139 5.38 -17.33 10.61
N PHE A 140 6.53 -17.28 11.28
CA PHE A 140 7.81 -17.69 10.73
C PHE A 140 8.50 -18.55 11.78
N LEU A 141 8.55 -19.87 11.55
CA LEU A 141 9.02 -20.84 12.55
C LEU A 141 8.26 -20.68 13.88
N LEU A 142 8.98 -20.31 14.95
CA LEU A 142 8.44 -20.10 16.30
C LEU A 142 8.04 -18.63 16.56
N PHE A 143 8.26 -17.73 15.60
CA PHE A 143 8.00 -16.30 15.75
C PHE A 143 6.63 -15.92 15.18
N SER A 144 5.94 -15.05 15.90
CA SER A 144 4.77 -14.33 15.39
C SER A 144 5.22 -12.95 14.92
N LEU A 145 5.04 -12.67 13.63
CA LEU A 145 5.44 -11.43 12.99
C LEU A 145 4.21 -10.70 12.44
N PRO A 146 4.31 -9.39 12.14
CA PRO A 146 3.34 -8.72 11.30
C PRO A 146 3.21 -9.43 9.95
N GLY A 147 1.99 -9.56 9.44
CA GLY A 147 1.75 -10.12 8.12
C GLY A 147 1.78 -9.08 7.02
N LEU A 148 2.10 -9.54 5.81
CA LEU A 148 1.98 -8.79 4.57
C LEU A 148 0.82 -9.39 3.77
N LEU A 149 -0.08 -8.54 3.28
CA LEU A 149 -1.20 -8.97 2.44
C LEU A 149 -1.39 -7.99 1.29
N VAL A 150 -1.37 -8.52 0.06
CA VAL A 150 -1.68 -7.81 -1.18
C VAL A 150 -2.97 -8.39 -1.77
N GLN A 151 -3.87 -7.51 -2.17
CA GLN A 151 -5.22 -7.84 -2.61
C GLN A 151 -5.53 -7.20 -3.96
N PHE A 152 -6.07 -8.00 -4.87
CA PHE A 152 -6.45 -7.60 -6.22
C PHE A 152 -7.91 -8.01 -6.45
N PRO A 153 -8.87 -7.09 -6.27
CA PRO A 153 -10.28 -7.36 -6.55
C PRO A 153 -10.52 -7.54 -8.05
N ASP A 154 -11.62 -8.21 -8.41
CA ASP A 154 -12.15 -8.25 -9.78
C ASP A 154 -11.16 -8.80 -10.83
N ARG A 155 -10.32 -9.78 -10.46
CA ARG A 155 -9.36 -10.42 -11.39
C ARG A 155 -9.89 -11.67 -12.07
N GLY A 156 -11.05 -12.19 -11.68
CA GLY A 156 -11.73 -13.29 -12.36
C GLY A 156 -10.82 -14.49 -12.66
N ALA A 157 -10.93 -15.01 -13.89
CA ALA A 157 -10.17 -16.17 -14.35
C ALA A 157 -8.64 -15.94 -14.38
N ILE A 158 -8.16 -14.75 -14.75
CA ILE A 158 -6.71 -14.47 -14.75
C ILE A 158 -6.15 -14.52 -13.33
N GLY A 159 -6.91 -14.02 -12.35
CA GLY A 159 -6.55 -14.10 -10.94
C GLY A 159 -6.42 -15.53 -10.42
N LYS A 160 -7.32 -16.43 -10.83
CA LYS A 160 -7.25 -17.86 -10.48
C LYS A 160 -6.01 -18.52 -11.09
N ALA A 161 -5.73 -18.26 -12.36
CA ALA A 161 -4.55 -18.80 -13.04
C ALA A 161 -3.24 -18.35 -12.37
N VAL A 162 -3.16 -17.09 -11.96
CA VAL A 162 -2.03 -16.51 -11.22
C VAL A 162 -1.80 -17.23 -9.89
N VAL A 163 -2.87 -17.47 -9.10
CA VAL A 163 -2.76 -18.17 -7.82
C VAL A 163 -2.40 -19.65 -8.00
N GLU A 164 -2.94 -20.31 -9.01
CA GLU A 164 -2.57 -21.70 -9.32
C GLU A 164 -1.10 -21.82 -9.74
N ALA A 165 -0.57 -20.86 -10.52
CA ALA A 165 0.83 -20.81 -10.88
C ALA A 165 1.73 -20.56 -9.66
N PHE A 166 1.31 -19.64 -8.77
CA PHE A 166 2.03 -19.34 -7.53
C PHE A 166 2.29 -20.60 -6.69
N TRP A 167 1.30 -21.47 -6.56
CA TRP A 167 1.43 -22.74 -5.82
C TRP A 167 2.12 -23.87 -6.59
N LYS A 168 2.34 -23.72 -7.90
CA LYS A 168 3.10 -24.68 -8.73
C LYS A 168 4.57 -24.30 -8.90
N ASN A 169 4.97 -23.15 -8.37
CA ASN A 169 6.33 -22.64 -8.43
C ASN A 169 7.28 -23.46 -7.53
N ASP A 170 8.58 -23.46 -7.82
CA ASP A 170 9.56 -24.37 -7.20
C ASP A 170 9.61 -24.29 -5.66
N TRP A 171 9.39 -23.09 -5.10
CA TRP A 171 9.38 -22.89 -3.65
C TRP A 171 8.23 -23.66 -2.95
N SER A 172 7.16 -23.99 -3.65
CA SER A 172 6.02 -24.71 -3.06
C SER A 172 6.37 -26.15 -2.69
N SER A 173 7.45 -26.70 -3.23
CA SER A 173 7.99 -28.00 -2.85
C SER A 173 8.39 -28.08 -1.36
N PHE A 174 8.66 -26.93 -0.72
CA PHE A 174 8.92 -26.83 0.72
C PHE A 174 7.65 -26.78 1.58
N VAL A 175 6.47 -26.70 0.96
CA VAL A 175 5.17 -26.63 1.63
C VAL A 175 4.55 -28.02 1.66
N PRO A 176 4.33 -28.61 2.85
CA PRO A 176 3.82 -29.96 2.97
C PRO A 176 2.34 -30.07 2.57
N LYS A 177 1.57 -28.98 2.74
CA LYS A 177 0.14 -28.95 2.48
C LYS A 177 -0.36 -27.53 2.25
N ILE A 178 -1.29 -27.41 1.30
CA ILE A 178 -2.11 -26.22 1.07
C ILE A 178 -3.51 -26.54 1.60
N ASP A 179 -3.96 -25.80 2.60
CA ASP A 179 -5.30 -25.89 3.15
C ASP A 179 -6.25 -24.98 2.36
N PRO A 180 -7.42 -25.50 1.92
CA PRO A 180 -8.44 -24.67 1.30
C PRO A 180 -8.91 -23.53 2.22
N LEU A 181 -9.36 -22.45 1.60
CA LEU A 181 -9.83 -21.26 2.30
C LEU A 181 -11.27 -20.93 1.90
N ASP A 182 -12.13 -20.75 2.89
CA ASP A 182 -13.55 -20.47 2.69
C ASP A 182 -13.75 -19.16 1.91
N GLY A 183 -14.66 -19.18 0.94
CA GLY A 183 -14.94 -18.03 0.05
C GLY A 183 -13.97 -17.90 -1.13
N PHE A 184 -12.95 -18.75 -1.23
CA PHE A 184 -12.02 -18.80 -2.36
C PHE A 184 -12.13 -20.14 -3.10
N THR A 185 -12.06 -20.10 -4.42
CA THR A 185 -12.26 -21.28 -5.28
C THR A 185 -10.95 -21.86 -5.84
N ALA A 186 -9.84 -21.13 -5.71
CA ALA A 186 -8.51 -21.56 -6.14
C ALA A 186 -7.46 -21.19 -5.09
N GLY A 187 -6.42 -22.03 -4.97
CA GLY A 187 -5.35 -21.86 -3.98
C GLY A 187 -5.79 -22.17 -2.55
N GLY A 188 -5.20 -21.47 -1.58
CA GLY A 188 -5.41 -21.69 -0.17
C GLY A 188 -4.35 -21.02 0.70
N THR A 189 -4.01 -21.68 1.80
CA THR A 189 -3.05 -21.18 2.79
C THR A 189 -2.21 -22.33 3.35
N THR A 190 -1.04 -22.01 3.87
CA THR A 190 -0.24 -22.93 4.68
C THR A 190 0.30 -22.20 5.90
N THR A 191 0.62 -22.94 6.96
CA THR A 191 1.21 -22.39 8.20
C THR A 191 2.56 -23.02 8.57
N ILE A 192 3.05 -23.94 7.74
CA ILE A 192 4.30 -24.67 7.98
C ILE A 192 5.17 -24.59 6.71
N PRO A 193 6.43 -24.13 6.80
CA PRO A 193 7.09 -23.56 7.99
C PRO A 193 6.73 -22.08 8.25
N PHE A 194 5.98 -21.48 7.33
CA PHE A 194 5.57 -20.08 7.35
C PHE A 194 4.07 -19.95 7.06
N SER A 195 3.46 -18.86 7.53
CA SER A 195 2.11 -18.48 7.14
C SER A 195 2.13 -17.85 5.75
N ILE A 196 1.79 -18.63 4.72
CA ILE A 196 1.60 -18.13 3.35
C ILE A 196 0.13 -18.23 2.98
N LEU A 197 -0.33 -17.20 2.29
CA LEU A 197 -1.63 -17.10 1.70
C LEU A 197 -1.47 -16.88 0.19
N GLY A 198 -2.15 -17.70 -0.60
CA GLY A 198 -2.36 -17.45 -2.01
C GLY A 198 -3.70 -18.00 -2.41
N ALA A 199 -4.72 -17.16 -2.54
CA ALA A 199 -6.09 -17.61 -2.78
C ALA A 199 -6.81 -16.71 -3.78
N ALA A 200 -7.64 -17.31 -4.63
CA ALA A 200 -8.41 -16.60 -5.65
C ALA A 200 -9.88 -17.06 -5.71
N SER A 201 -10.77 -16.10 -5.89
CA SER A 201 -12.17 -16.24 -6.28
C SER A 201 -12.41 -15.44 -7.58
N GLU A 202 -13.64 -15.33 -8.06
CA GLU A 202 -13.94 -14.40 -9.16
C GLU A 202 -13.70 -12.93 -8.75
N ASP A 203 -14.02 -12.61 -7.49
CA ASP A 203 -14.08 -11.22 -7.00
C ASP A 203 -12.77 -10.76 -6.33
N MET A 204 -11.87 -11.69 -5.98
CA MET A 204 -10.68 -11.35 -5.17
C MET A 204 -9.53 -12.32 -5.39
N VAL A 205 -8.34 -11.77 -5.53
CA VAL A 205 -7.06 -12.47 -5.33
C VAL A 205 -6.36 -11.90 -4.11
N ALA A 206 -5.94 -12.79 -3.21
CA ALA A 206 -5.22 -12.44 -1.98
C ALA A 206 -3.91 -13.21 -1.92
N LEU A 207 -2.78 -12.48 -1.83
CA LEU A 207 -1.42 -13.03 -1.78
C LEU A 207 -0.67 -12.44 -0.59
N GLY A 208 0.13 -13.24 0.11
CA GLY A 208 1.09 -12.70 1.08
C GLY A 208 1.50 -13.64 2.20
N LEU A 209 2.21 -13.07 3.17
CA LEU A 209 2.64 -13.74 4.39
C LEU A 209 1.64 -13.41 5.49
N MET A 210 0.59 -14.23 5.64
CA MET A 210 -0.52 -13.93 6.54
C MET A 210 -1.16 -15.21 7.07
N ASP A 211 -1.55 -15.21 8.35
CA ASP A 211 -2.37 -16.28 8.91
C ASP A 211 -3.81 -16.19 8.39
N ARG A 212 -4.46 -17.34 8.21
CA ARG A 212 -5.80 -17.47 7.62
C ARG A 212 -6.87 -16.73 8.43
N ASP A 213 -6.65 -16.57 9.73
CA ASP A 213 -7.61 -15.93 10.65
C ASP A 213 -7.90 -14.47 10.29
N VAL A 214 -7.03 -13.82 9.50
CA VAL A 214 -7.18 -12.43 9.06
C VAL A 214 -8.24 -12.27 7.96
N LEU A 215 -8.59 -13.34 7.26
CA LEU A 215 -9.58 -13.32 6.18
C LEU A 215 -10.98 -13.71 6.62
N ARG A 216 -11.18 -13.96 7.93
CA ARG A 216 -12.50 -14.33 8.44
C ARG A 216 -13.46 -13.13 8.33
N GLN A 217 -14.62 -13.36 7.73
CA GLN A 217 -15.61 -12.31 7.46
C GLN A 217 -16.14 -11.62 8.73
N ASP A 218 -16.17 -12.33 9.86
CA ASP A 218 -16.58 -11.81 11.17
C ASP A 218 -15.60 -10.78 11.76
N ARG A 219 -14.42 -10.62 11.16
CA ARG A 219 -13.37 -9.67 11.58
C ARG A 219 -13.06 -8.59 10.55
N ARG A 220 -13.95 -8.35 9.57
CA ARG A 220 -13.76 -7.27 8.60
C ARG A 220 -13.87 -5.91 9.28
N GLY A 221 -12.71 -5.30 9.57
CA GLY A 221 -12.64 -3.88 9.88
C GLY A 221 -13.06 -3.03 8.67
N THR A 222 -13.50 -1.80 8.90
CA THR A 222 -13.82 -0.85 7.82
C THR A 222 -12.61 0.06 7.56
N LEU A 223 -12.29 0.33 6.29
CA LEU A 223 -11.22 1.26 5.93
C LEU A 223 -11.47 2.66 6.52
N SER A 224 -12.73 3.05 6.64
CA SER A 224 -13.16 4.32 7.24
C SER A 224 -12.72 4.51 8.70
N ALA A 225 -12.45 3.43 9.44
CA ALA A 225 -11.90 3.52 10.79
C ALA A 225 -10.45 4.05 10.80
N TYR A 226 -9.72 3.86 9.71
CA TYR A 226 -8.33 4.27 9.54
C TYR A 226 -8.17 5.48 8.60
N LEU A 227 -9.13 5.66 7.69
CA LEU A 227 -9.14 6.72 6.68
C LEU A 227 -10.42 7.56 6.83
N PRO A 228 -10.52 8.42 7.85
CA PRO A 228 -11.73 9.22 8.08
C PRO A 228 -12.00 10.27 6.99
N ALA A 229 -11.04 10.52 6.10
CA ALA A 229 -11.21 11.33 4.89
C ALA A 229 -11.89 10.56 3.74
N LEU A 230 -11.92 9.23 3.79
CA LEU A 230 -12.55 8.36 2.81
C LEU A 230 -13.93 7.95 3.35
N LYS A 231 -14.98 8.68 2.96
CA LYS A 231 -16.36 8.36 3.39
C LYS A 231 -16.90 7.13 2.66
N ALA A 232 -18.05 6.62 3.11
CA ALA A 232 -18.66 5.39 2.60
C ALA A 232 -18.82 5.36 1.06
N ASP A 233 -19.22 6.50 0.47
CA ASP A 233 -19.47 6.63 -0.98
C ASP A 233 -18.30 7.29 -1.74
N ASP A 234 -17.21 7.63 -1.06
CA ASP A 234 -16.11 8.37 -1.68
C ASP A 234 -15.25 7.43 -2.53
N SER A 235 -14.95 7.90 -3.74
CA SER A 235 -13.97 7.27 -4.61
C SER A 235 -12.64 8.01 -4.54
N ALA A 236 -11.53 7.27 -4.57
CA ALA A 236 -10.19 7.86 -4.58
C ALA A 236 -9.27 7.18 -5.58
N LEU A 237 -8.30 7.92 -6.12
CA LEU A 237 -7.23 7.36 -6.95
C LEU A 237 -6.26 6.54 -6.12
N LEU A 238 -5.89 7.09 -4.97
CA LEU A 238 -4.98 6.48 -4.03
C LEU A 238 -5.26 6.93 -2.61
N TRP A 239 -4.82 6.11 -1.67
CA TRP A 239 -4.80 6.44 -0.25
C TRP A 239 -3.65 5.71 0.45
N PHE A 240 -3.27 6.23 1.61
CA PHE A 240 -2.22 5.67 2.45
C PHE A 240 -2.59 5.83 3.92
N TYR A 241 -2.22 4.84 4.73
CA TYR A 241 -2.33 4.87 6.18
C TYR A 241 -1.05 4.33 6.81
N LEU A 242 -0.65 4.92 7.94
CA LEU A 242 0.51 4.52 8.72
C LEU A 242 0.31 4.83 10.21
N ASP A 243 0.60 3.84 11.05
CA ASP A 243 0.72 3.98 12.50
C ASP A 243 2.19 3.79 12.91
N GLY A 244 2.85 4.88 13.30
CA GLY A 244 4.26 4.88 13.67
C GLY A 244 4.56 4.07 14.93
N LEU A 245 3.65 4.03 15.91
CA LEU A 245 3.81 3.23 17.12
C LEU A 245 3.80 1.74 16.78
N ARG A 246 2.78 1.30 16.05
CA ARG A 246 2.64 -0.09 15.62
C ARG A 246 3.76 -0.49 14.66
N LEU A 247 4.17 0.40 13.75
CA LEU A 247 5.30 0.12 12.85
C LEU A 247 6.61 -0.03 13.64
N GLY A 248 6.84 0.82 14.64
CA GLY A 248 7.99 0.67 15.52
C GLY A 248 7.99 -0.65 16.31
N GLN A 249 6.82 -1.12 16.76
CA GLN A 249 6.66 -2.44 17.40
C GLN A 249 6.89 -3.60 16.41
N ALA A 250 6.41 -3.47 15.18
CA ALA A 250 6.65 -4.42 14.10
C ALA A 250 8.13 -4.58 13.78
N MET A 251 8.86 -3.46 13.65
CA MET A 251 10.30 -3.47 13.39
C MET A 251 11.09 -4.13 14.53
N GLU A 252 10.71 -3.88 15.78
CA GLU A 252 11.33 -4.54 16.94
C GLU A 252 11.06 -6.05 16.95
N SER A 253 9.85 -6.48 16.61
CA SER A 253 9.50 -7.90 16.51
C SER A 253 10.33 -8.62 15.45
N LEU A 254 10.52 -7.99 14.29
CA LEU A 254 11.39 -8.48 13.23
C LEU A 254 12.86 -8.53 13.68
N ALA A 255 13.36 -7.48 14.34
CA ALA A 255 14.72 -7.45 14.88
C ALA A 255 14.96 -8.57 15.92
N ASN A 256 13.98 -8.84 16.78
CA ASN A 256 14.06 -9.91 17.77
C ASN A 256 14.06 -11.31 17.13
N ALA A 257 13.24 -11.52 16.11
CA ALA A 257 13.26 -12.76 15.32
C ALA A 257 14.61 -12.92 14.61
N GLY A 258 15.11 -11.85 13.96
CA GLY A 258 16.40 -11.83 13.28
C GLY A 258 17.56 -12.24 14.19
N ARG A 259 17.71 -11.58 15.35
CA ARG A 259 18.73 -11.93 16.36
C ARG A 259 18.63 -13.36 16.86
N SER A 260 17.41 -13.90 16.94
CA SER A 260 17.20 -15.26 17.42
C SER A 260 17.62 -16.29 16.36
N VAL A 261 17.39 -16.01 15.09
CA VAL A 261 17.82 -16.87 13.97
C VAL A 261 19.35 -16.80 13.78
N GLU A 262 19.96 -15.61 13.93
CA GLU A 262 21.42 -15.46 13.95
C GLU A 262 22.06 -16.31 15.05
N LYS A 263 21.47 -16.32 16.26
CA LYS A 263 21.91 -17.18 17.36
C LYS A 263 21.76 -18.68 17.07
N MET A 264 20.88 -19.06 16.14
CA MET A 264 20.72 -20.45 15.66
C MET A 264 21.75 -20.81 14.57
N GLY A 265 22.70 -19.92 14.27
CA GLY A 265 23.78 -20.16 13.30
C GLY A 265 23.41 -19.85 11.86
N GLN A 266 22.28 -19.19 11.62
CA GLN A 266 21.88 -18.73 10.29
C GLN A 266 22.11 -17.23 10.15
N THR A 267 23.02 -16.84 9.26
CA THR A 267 23.24 -15.42 8.95
C THR A 267 22.06 -14.91 8.12
N ILE A 268 21.26 -14.04 8.71
CA ILE A 268 20.29 -13.24 7.95
C ILE A 268 21.05 -11.97 7.57
N GLY A 269 21.22 -11.69 6.27
CA GLY A 269 21.96 -10.51 5.76
C GLY A 269 21.26 -9.17 6.01
N VAL A 270 20.69 -8.96 7.19
CA VAL A 270 19.78 -7.88 7.55
C VAL A 270 20.39 -7.09 8.71
N ASN A 271 20.52 -5.77 8.57
CA ASN A 271 21.08 -4.90 9.61
C ASN A 271 20.10 -4.73 10.78
N VAL A 272 20.13 -5.66 11.72
CA VAL A 272 19.17 -5.73 12.83
C VAL A 272 19.19 -4.49 13.74
N ASP A 273 20.36 -3.90 13.97
CA ASP A 273 20.50 -2.69 14.80
C ASP A 273 19.86 -1.46 14.14
N GLY A 274 19.96 -1.36 12.81
CA GLY A 274 19.29 -0.32 12.02
C GLY A 274 17.76 -0.39 12.12
N PHE A 275 17.18 -1.59 12.21
CA PHE A 275 15.73 -1.76 12.41
C PHE A 275 15.27 -1.28 13.80
N ALA A 276 16.06 -1.54 14.84
CA ALA A 276 15.74 -1.13 16.20
C ALA A 276 15.78 0.41 16.36
N GLU A 277 16.80 1.06 15.78
CA GLU A 277 16.90 2.53 15.80
C GLU A 277 15.74 3.17 15.01
N THR A 278 15.48 2.66 13.80
CA THR A 278 14.37 3.13 12.96
C THR A 278 13.03 2.94 13.68
N GLY A 279 12.83 1.78 14.32
CA GLY A 279 11.64 1.50 15.11
C GLY A 279 11.43 2.51 16.24
N THR A 280 12.51 2.92 16.91
CA THR A 280 12.44 3.93 17.99
C THR A 280 12.03 5.31 17.46
N ARG A 281 12.53 5.71 16.28
CA ARG A 281 12.14 6.97 15.64
C ARG A 281 10.67 6.93 15.20
N LEU A 282 10.23 5.83 14.62
CA LEU A 282 8.85 5.66 14.14
C LEU A 282 7.81 5.76 15.25
N ARG A 283 8.11 5.27 16.46
CA ARG A 283 7.21 5.42 17.63
C ARG A 283 6.86 6.87 17.95
N ARG A 284 7.71 7.82 17.55
CA ARG A 284 7.52 9.25 17.80
C ARG A 284 6.85 9.98 16.64
N MET A 285 6.48 9.28 15.57
CA MET A 285 5.86 9.89 14.40
C MET A 285 4.34 10.06 14.56
N GLY A 286 3.72 9.27 15.44
CA GLY A 286 2.26 9.23 15.59
C GLY A 286 1.60 8.49 14.43
N SER A 287 0.43 8.93 13.96
CA SER A 287 -0.26 8.33 12.80
C SER A 287 -0.41 9.32 11.65
N LEU A 288 -0.47 8.78 10.42
CA LEU A 288 -0.62 9.53 9.19
C LEU A 288 -1.66 8.84 8.29
N SER A 289 -2.58 9.60 7.72
CA SER A 289 -3.51 9.12 6.70
C SER A 289 -3.59 10.13 5.56
N LEU A 290 -3.51 9.64 4.32
CA LEU A 290 -3.58 10.44 3.11
C LEU A 290 -4.66 9.87 2.20
N VAL A 291 -5.47 10.74 1.60
CA VAL A 291 -6.45 10.37 0.57
C VAL A 291 -6.33 11.35 -0.59
N MET A 292 -6.22 10.82 -1.81
CA MET A 292 -6.21 11.59 -3.05
C MET A 292 -7.41 11.19 -3.90
N PRO A 293 -8.51 11.96 -3.83
CA PRO A 293 -9.68 11.74 -4.67
C PRO A 293 -9.37 11.91 -6.16
N THR A 294 -8.50 12.88 -6.48
CA THR A 294 -8.08 13.19 -7.85
C THR A 294 -6.57 13.42 -7.89
N ILE A 295 -6.00 13.50 -9.09
CA ILE A 295 -4.56 13.74 -9.25
C ILE A 295 -4.17 15.11 -8.69
N GLY A 296 -5.08 16.07 -8.78
CA GLY A 296 -4.83 17.46 -8.42
C GLY A 296 -5.42 17.91 -7.09
N SER A 297 -5.90 16.99 -6.25
CA SER A 297 -6.37 17.35 -4.91
C SER A 297 -6.21 16.20 -3.94
N GLY A 298 -6.04 16.54 -2.67
CA GLY A 298 -6.01 15.54 -1.63
C GLY A 298 -6.05 16.13 -0.23
N GLU A 299 -6.04 15.20 0.70
CA GLU A 299 -6.14 15.45 2.12
C GLU A 299 -5.14 14.59 2.88
N LEU A 300 -4.43 15.22 3.82
CA LEU A 300 -3.52 14.59 4.75
C LEU A 300 -4.02 14.88 6.17
N ARG A 301 -4.10 13.85 7.00
CA ARG A 301 -4.33 13.98 8.43
C ARG A 301 -3.22 13.31 9.19
N TRP A 302 -2.80 13.92 10.29
CA TRP A 302 -1.83 13.34 11.20
C TRP A 302 -2.32 13.46 12.64
N THR A 303 -1.84 12.54 13.47
CA THR A 303 -1.96 12.64 14.92
C THR A 303 -0.57 12.46 15.51
N LEU A 304 -0.08 13.44 16.26
CA LEU A 304 1.21 13.37 16.96
C LEU A 304 1.18 12.24 18.01
N PRO A 305 2.31 11.60 18.36
CA PRO A 305 2.35 10.53 19.36
C PRO A 305 1.93 11.01 20.75
N GLU A 306 1.46 10.09 21.59
CA GLU A 306 1.33 10.39 23.03
C GLU A 306 2.75 10.57 23.54
N THR A 307 3.07 11.76 24.05
CA THR A 307 4.31 11.94 24.79
C THR A 307 4.23 10.99 25.98
N ALA A 308 5.03 9.92 25.94
CA ALA A 308 5.29 9.11 27.12
C ALA A 308 5.84 10.08 28.18
N LYS A 309 5.07 10.27 29.26
CA LYS A 309 5.59 10.88 30.49
C LYS A 309 6.66 9.99 31.09
#